data_AF-A0ABD1D724-F1
#
_entry.id   AF-A0ABD1D724-F1
#
_cell.length_a   1.000
_cell.length_b   1.000
_cell.length_c   1.000
_cell.angle_alpha   90.00
_cell.angle_beta   90.00
_cell.angle_gamma   90.00
#
_symmetry.space_group_name_H-M   'P 1'
#
loop_
_entity.id
_entity.type
_entity.pdbx_description
1 polymer ?
#
loop_
_entity_poly.entity_id
_entity_poly.type
_entity_poly.pdbx_seq_one_letter_code
_entity_poly.pdbx_strand_id
1 'polypeptide(L)'
;MASELPTVLKTLFSHIDANKAKYIAALAETVAIKSVSAWPESRPEIFRMVNWVADRLRTLGATIELADVGKQTLPDGRVIDLPNVILGTLGN
;
A
#
# COMPACT_ATOMS: atom_id res chain seq x y z
N MET A 1 -39.57 -5.81 -7.74
CA MET A 1 -38.95 -4.95 -8.78
C MET A 1 -37.54 -4.65 -8.32
N ALA A 2 -36.50 -5.12 -9.01
CA ALA A 2 -35.14 -4.74 -8.65
C ALA A 2 -34.94 -3.25 -8.96
N SER A 3 -34.44 -2.48 -7.99
CA SER A 3 -34.16 -1.05 -8.19
C SER A 3 -33.04 -0.87 -9.21
N GLU A 4 -33.20 0.07 -10.14
CA GLU A 4 -32.19 0.35 -11.15
C GLU A 4 -30.92 0.96 -10.52
N LEU A 5 -29.74 0.62 -11.05
CA LEU A 5 -28.46 1.10 -10.52
C LEU A 5 -28.29 2.61 -10.79
N PRO A 6 -27.92 3.43 -9.79
CA PRO A 6 -27.62 4.85 -9.99
C PRO A 6 -26.56 5.12 -11.07
N THR A 7 -26.73 6.19 -11.85
CA THR A 7 -25.82 6.55 -12.97
C THR A 7 -24.35 6.73 -12.54
N VAL A 8 -24.12 7.28 -11.33
CA VAL A 8 -22.77 7.44 -10.78
C VAL A 8 -22.08 6.09 -10.61
N LEU A 9 -22.81 5.08 -10.11
CA LEU A 9 -22.26 3.74 -9.94
C LEU A 9 -22.03 3.03 -11.27
N LYS A 10 -22.92 3.22 -12.25
CA LYS A 10 -22.71 2.72 -13.62
C LYS A 10 -21.38 3.24 -14.19
N THR A 11 -21.13 4.54 -14.05
CA THR A 11 -19.88 5.19 -14.51
C THR A 11 -18.65 4.66 -13.78
N LEU A 12 -18.72 4.55 -12.44
CA LEU A 12 -17.63 4.02 -11.63
C LEU A 12 -17.28 2.57 -12.01
N PHE A 13 -18.29 1.70 -12.13
CA PHE A 13 -18.08 0.29 -12.45
C PHE A 13 -17.46 0.11 -13.84
N SER A 14 -17.96 0.85 -14.85
CA SER A 14 -17.35 0.85 -16.19
C SER A 14 -15.89 1.32 -16.17
N HIS A 15 -15.57 2.34 -15.36
CA HIS A 15 -14.19 2.79 -15.19
C HIS A 15 -13.30 1.72 -14.55
N ILE A 16 -13.81 1.03 -13.52
CA ILE A 16 -13.08 -0.06 -12.85
C ILE A 16 -12.80 -1.20 -13.84
N ASP A 17 -13.81 -1.63 -14.58
CA ASP A 17 -13.67 -2.72 -15.55
C ASP A 17 -12.68 -2.36 -16.67
N ALA A 18 -12.76 -1.13 -17.19
CA ALA A 18 -11.82 -0.66 -18.22
C ALA A 18 -10.36 -0.60 -17.73
N ASN A 19 -10.14 -0.41 -16.42
CA ASN A 19 -8.81 -0.32 -15.80
C ASN A 19 -8.34 -1.63 -15.16
N LYS A 20 -9.07 -2.74 -15.32
CA LYS A 20 -8.77 -4.04 -14.69
C LYS A 20 -7.32 -4.50 -14.91
N ALA A 21 -6.81 -4.40 -16.14
CA ALA A 21 -5.44 -4.78 -16.47
C ALA A 21 -4.41 -3.97 -15.68
N LYS A 22 -4.64 -2.66 -15.51
CA LYS A 22 -3.79 -1.77 -14.70
C LYS A 22 -3.78 -2.18 -13.23
N TYR A 23 -4.92 -2.55 -12.67
CA TYR A 23 -5.00 -2.99 -11.27
C TYR A 23 -4.32 -4.34 -11.05
N ILE A 24 -4.47 -5.28 -12.00
CA ILE A 24 -3.77 -6.57 -11.96
C ILE A 24 -2.25 -6.36 -12.04
N ALA A 25 -1.78 -5.47 -12.92
CA ALA A 25 -0.35 -5.14 -13.01
C ALA A 25 0.20 -4.54 -11.71
N ALA A 26 -0.53 -3.57 -11.11
CA ALA A 26 -0.15 -3.01 -9.82
C ALA A 26 -0.12 -4.07 -8.71
N LEU A 27 -1.09 -5.00 -8.69
CA LEU A 27 -1.07 -6.12 -7.75
C LEU A 27 0.15 -7.02 -7.98
N ALA A 28 0.48 -7.34 -9.24
CA ALA A 28 1.65 -8.15 -9.56
C ALA A 28 2.96 -7.49 -9.11
N GLU A 29 3.11 -6.18 -9.33
CA GLU A 29 4.26 -5.40 -8.86
C GLU A 29 4.41 -5.46 -7.33
N THR A 30 3.31 -5.29 -6.58
CA THR A 30 3.34 -5.33 -5.12
C THR A 30 3.62 -6.73 -4.57
N VAL A 31 2.99 -7.77 -5.12
CA VAL A 31 3.22 -9.16 -4.70
C VAL A 31 4.66 -9.61 -4.95
N ALA A 32 5.34 -9.04 -5.95
CA ALA A 32 6.75 -9.33 -6.21
C ALA A 32 7.69 -8.80 -5.11
N ILE A 33 7.27 -7.82 -4.31
CA ILE A 33 8.01 -7.32 -3.16
C ILE A 33 7.82 -8.30 -2.00
N LYS A 34 8.88 -9.01 -1.61
CA LYS A 34 8.81 -10.08 -0.60
C LYS A 34 8.81 -9.53 0.82
N SER A 35 7.81 -8.73 1.17
CA SER A 35 7.67 -8.07 2.47
C SER A 35 7.14 -9.02 3.57
N VAL A 36 7.88 -10.09 3.85
CA VAL A 36 7.53 -11.11 4.86
C VAL A 36 7.98 -10.66 6.25
N SER A 37 7.05 -10.27 7.12
CA SER A 37 7.38 -9.74 8.45
C SER A 37 7.98 -10.76 9.43
N ALA A 38 7.70 -12.05 9.22
CA ALA A 38 8.26 -13.14 10.03
C ALA A 38 9.74 -13.41 9.74
N TRP A 39 10.29 -12.89 8.64
CA TRP A 39 11.67 -13.12 8.21
C TRP A 39 12.51 -11.86 8.43
N PRO A 40 13.42 -11.84 9.43
CA PRO A 40 14.27 -10.67 9.70
C PRO A 40 15.04 -10.15 8.48
N GLU A 41 15.51 -11.05 7.62
CA GLU A 41 16.24 -10.76 6.39
C GLU A 41 15.38 -10.07 5.32
N SER A 42 14.05 -10.21 5.38
CA SER A 42 13.11 -9.53 4.48
C SER A 42 12.89 -8.07 4.88
N ARG A 43 13.49 -7.59 5.98
CA ARG A 43 13.30 -6.22 6.47
C ARG A 43 13.49 -5.14 5.39
N PRO A 44 14.54 -5.17 4.54
CA PRO A 44 14.70 -4.18 3.45
C PRO A 44 13.54 -4.17 2.45
N GLU A 45 12.94 -5.33 2.14
CA GLU A 45 11.80 -5.43 1.24
C GLU A 45 10.51 -4.86 1.88
N ILE A 46 10.39 -4.92 3.21
CA ILE A 46 9.28 -4.27 3.91
C ILE A 46 9.41 -2.74 3.81
N PHE A 47 10.61 -2.18 3.97
CA PHE A 47 10.87 -0.76 3.72
C PHE A 47 10.54 -0.36 2.28
N ARG A 48 10.91 -1.20 1.31
CA ARG A 48 10.56 -0.99 -0.10
C ARG A 48 9.04 -0.99 -0.32
N MET A 49 8.30 -1.90 0.31
CA MET A 49 6.83 -1.93 0.24
C MET A 49 6.21 -0.67 0.81
N VAL A 50 6.65 -0.22 1.99
CA VAL A 50 6.17 1.02 2.62
C VAL A 50 6.39 2.22 1.70
N ASN A 51 7.58 2.36 1.14
CA ASN A 51 7.90 3.46 0.22
C ASN A 51 7.07 3.38 -1.07
N TRP A 52 6.90 2.18 -1.64
CA TRP A 52 6.08 1.98 -2.84
C TRP A 52 4.63 2.43 -2.61
N VAL A 53 4.04 2.07 -1.48
CA VAL A 53 2.67 2.49 -1.12
C VAL A 53 2.60 4.00 -0.90
N ALA A 54 3.56 4.58 -0.19
CA ALA A 54 3.63 6.02 0.06
C ALA A 54 3.70 6.82 -1.26
N ASP A 55 4.55 6.41 -2.20
CA ASP A 55 4.66 7.04 -3.50
C ASP A 55 3.37 6.94 -4.29
N ARG A 56 2.70 5.77 -4.26
CA ARG A 56 1.41 5.61 -4.94
C ARG A 56 0.36 6.55 -4.36
N LEU A 57 0.27 6.68 -3.04
CA LEU A 57 -0.66 7.60 -2.40
C LEU A 57 -0.36 9.06 -2.76
N ARG A 58 0.92 9.45 -2.82
CA ARG A 58 1.33 10.79 -3.30
C ARG A 58 0.84 11.06 -4.73
N THR A 59 0.95 10.08 -5.64
CA THR A 59 0.43 10.25 -7.02
C THR A 59 -1.08 10.43 -7.10
N LEU A 60 -1.82 10.00 -6.08
CA LEU A 60 -3.27 10.20 -5.96
C LEU A 60 -3.64 11.52 -5.28
N GLY A 61 -2.64 12.35 -4.93
CA GLY A 61 -2.83 13.66 -4.30
C GLY A 61 -2.87 13.65 -2.78
N ALA A 62 -2.52 12.53 -2.13
CA ALA A 62 -2.42 12.48 -0.68
C ALA A 62 -1.13 13.14 -0.18
N THR A 63 -1.23 13.87 0.94
CA THR A 63 -0.06 14.29 1.72
C THR A 63 0.36 13.14 2.62
N ILE A 64 1.63 12.72 2.53
CA ILE A 64 2.14 11.54 3.24
C ILE A 64 3.32 11.90 4.13
N GLU A 65 3.24 11.49 5.38
CA GLU A 65 4.34 11.42 6.35
C GLU A 65 4.76 9.96 6.55
N LEU A 66 6.07 9.72 6.59
CA LEU A 66 6.66 8.43 6.94
C LEU A 66 7.23 8.53 8.35
N ALA A 67 6.43 8.14 9.34
CA ALA A 67 6.80 8.25 10.75
C ALA A 67 7.75 7.13 11.15
N ASP A 68 8.90 7.50 11.71
CA ASP A 68 9.83 6.56 12.35
C ASP A 68 9.25 6.07 13.68
N VAL A 69 9.16 4.76 13.84
CA VAL A 69 8.60 4.10 15.04
C VAL A 69 9.67 3.33 15.83
N GLY A 70 10.94 3.51 15.50
CA GLY A 70 12.07 2.98 16.24
C GLY A 70 12.47 1.57 15.80
N LYS A 71 12.77 0.71 16.78
CA LYS A 71 13.45 -0.58 16.54
C LYS A 71 12.71 -1.74 17.20
N GLN A 72 12.89 -2.93 16.63
CA GLN A 72 12.40 -4.20 17.14
C GLN A 72 13.56 -5.04 17.68
N THR A 73 13.41 -5.53 18.90
CA THR A 73 14.29 -6.58 19.46
C THR A 73 13.71 -7.94 19.11
N LEU A 74 14.50 -8.78 18.44
CA LEU A 74 14.15 -10.15 18.08
C LEU A 74 14.34 -11.10 19.27
N PRO A 75 13.72 -12.31 19.25
CA PRO A 75 13.92 -13.31 20.30
C PRO A 75 15.37 -13.76 20.50
N ASP A 76 16.21 -13.60 19.47
CA ASP A 76 17.65 -13.91 19.51
C ASP A 76 18.51 -12.73 20.02
N GLY A 77 17.89 -11.62 20.44
CA GLY A 77 18.55 -10.44 20.99
C GLY A 77 19.03 -9.43 19.94
N ARG A 78 18.93 -9.72 18.63
CA ARG A 78 19.26 -8.72 17.59
C ARG A 78 18.26 -7.58 17.59
N VAL A 79 18.74 -6.37 17.32
CA VAL A 79 17.90 -5.16 17.20
C VAL A 79 17.90 -4.70 15.75
N ILE A 80 16.72 -4.60 15.15
CA ILE A 80 16.54 -4.19 13.75
C ILE A 80 15.55 -3.02 13.65
N ASP A 81 15.75 -2.12 12.69
CA ASP A 81 14.87 -0.96 12.52
C ASP A 81 13.48 -1.39 12.05
N LEU A 82 12.44 -0.77 12.60
CA LEU A 82 11.07 -0.98 12.16
C LEU A 82 10.81 -0.19 10.86
N PRO A 83 10.01 -0.75 9.92
CA PRO A 83 9.54 0.01 8.79
C PRO A 83 8.74 1.24 9.25
N ASN A 84 8.90 2.35 8.54
CA ASN A 84 8.15 3.57 8.84
C ASN A 84 6.63 3.31 8.71
N VAL A 85 5.85 4.01 9.53
CA VAL A 85 4.39 4.01 9.42
C VAL A 85 3.95 5.11 8.46
N ILE A 86 3.05 4.78 7.55
CA ILE A 86 2.48 5.74 6.60
C ILE A 86 1.32 6.47 7.28
N LEU A 87 1.46 7.77 7.47
CA LEU A 87 0.37 8.67 7.85
C LEU A 87 -0.03 9.48 6.63
N GLY A 88 -1.31 9.44 6.25
CA GLY A 88 -1.78 10.04 5.01
C GLY A 88 -3.06 10.85 5.16
N THR A 89 -3.09 12.02 4.56
CA THR A 89 -4.28 12.89 4.46
C THR A 89 -4.61 13.12 2.99
N LEU A 90 -5.87 12.88 2.59
CA LEU A 90 -6.38 13.13 1.25
C LEU A 90 -7.68 13.91 1.35
N GLY A 91 -7.73 15.09 0.72
CA GLY A 91 -8.83 16.04 0.88
C GLY A 91 -8.64 16.95 2.10
N ASN A 92 -9.68 17.70 2.44
CA ASN A 92 -9.75 18.63 3.57
C ASN A 92 -10.71 18.11 4.64
#